data_AF-A0A2R4W0Q9-F1
#
_entry.id   AF-A0A2R4W0Q9-F1
#
_cell.length_a   1.000
_cell.length_b   1.000
_cell.length_c   1.000
_cell.angle_alpha   90.00
_cell.angle_beta   90.00
_cell.angle_gamma   90.00
#
_symmetry.space_group_name_H-M   'P 1'
#
loop_
_entity.id
_entity.type
_entity.pdbx_description
1 polymer ?
#
loop_
_entity_poly.entity_id
_entity_poly.type
_entity_poly.pdbx_seq_one_letter_code
_entity_poly.pdbx_strand_id
1 'polypeptide(L)'
;MSEKIPYDYREKPVAAIISRRGFLKVTGIIIAAIAIAGYKITDVFENRNNYMKMRQAGLYKDDARLQEKGLAVSDQNPAVKMFYSEFAEHPLSKIAEELLHTDYYSRTNLILRGGHNVG
;
A
#
# COMPACT_ATOMS: atom_id res chain seq x y z
N MET A 1 -44.20 14.43 -56.50
CA MET A 1 -43.04 13.51 -56.66
C MET A 1 -41.81 14.33 -56.31
N SER A 2 -41.32 14.26 -55.07
CA SER A 2 -40.23 15.12 -54.57
C SER A 2 -38.89 14.60 -55.08
N GLU A 3 -38.18 15.44 -55.83
CA GLU A 3 -36.87 15.14 -56.41
C GLU A 3 -35.83 14.95 -55.30
N LYS A 4 -35.22 13.76 -55.24
CA LYS A 4 -34.17 13.45 -54.25
C LYS A 4 -32.83 13.95 -54.80
N ILE A 5 -32.28 14.97 -54.15
CA ILE A 5 -30.92 15.48 -54.44
C ILE A 5 -29.92 14.32 -54.25
N PRO A 6 -29.01 14.05 -55.20
CA PRO A 6 -28.05 12.96 -55.06
C PRO A 6 -27.12 13.23 -53.87
N TYR A 7 -27.03 12.26 -52.96
CA TYR A 7 -26.13 12.32 -51.81
C TYR A 7 -24.68 12.17 -52.29
N ASP A 8 -23.95 13.29 -52.33
CA ASP A 8 -22.50 13.33 -52.60
C ASP A 8 -21.74 13.04 -51.29
N TYR A 9 -21.33 11.78 -51.10
CA TYR A 9 -20.50 11.39 -49.97
C TYR A 9 -19.07 11.90 -50.15
N ARG A 10 -18.80 13.11 -49.68
CA ARG A 10 -17.43 13.64 -49.55
C ARG A 10 -16.79 12.99 -48.33
N GLU A 11 -15.92 12.00 -48.54
CA GLU A 11 -15.06 11.52 -47.46
C GLU A 11 -14.34 12.70 -46.82
N LYS A 12 -14.36 12.78 -45.48
CA LYS A 12 -13.50 13.72 -44.75
C LYS A 12 -12.07 13.48 -45.23
N PRO A 13 -11.28 14.50 -45.59
CA PRO A 13 -10.01 14.30 -46.27
C PRO A 13 -9.05 13.53 -45.36
N VAL A 14 -8.99 12.20 -45.53
CA VAL A 14 -8.05 11.33 -44.83
C VAL A 14 -6.60 11.77 -45.13
N ALA A 15 -6.40 12.36 -46.30
CA ALA A 15 -5.14 13.01 -46.70
C ALA A 15 -4.67 14.13 -45.76
N ALA A 16 -5.58 14.84 -45.06
CA ALA A 16 -5.19 15.86 -44.08
C ALA A 16 -4.56 15.22 -42.82
N ILE A 17 -5.05 14.03 -42.43
CA ILE A 17 -4.54 13.23 -41.32
C ILE A 17 -3.20 12.56 -41.70
N ILE A 18 -3.02 12.17 -42.96
CA ILE A 18 -1.82 11.49 -43.50
C ILE A 18 -0.70 12.48 -43.92
N SER A 19 -0.88 13.79 -43.78
CA SER A 19 0.21 14.73 -44.06
C SER A 19 1.34 14.61 -43.01
N ARG A 20 2.62 14.82 -43.39
CA ARG A 20 3.77 14.74 -42.44
C ARG A 20 3.55 15.59 -41.18
N ARG A 21 2.93 16.76 -41.33
CA ARG A 21 2.60 17.67 -40.21
C ARG A 21 1.36 17.21 -39.44
N GLY A 22 0.37 16.61 -40.10
CA GLY A 22 -0.80 15.99 -39.46
C GLY A 22 -0.41 14.79 -38.61
N PHE A 23 0.45 13.92 -39.13
CA PHE A 23 1.02 12.77 -38.41
C PHE A 23 1.73 13.20 -37.12
N LEU A 24 2.64 14.19 -37.19
CA LEU A 24 3.35 14.70 -36.02
C LEU A 24 2.42 15.30 -34.95
N LYS A 25 1.33 15.95 -35.36
CA LYS A 25 0.34 16.49 -34.42
C LYS A 25 -0.45 15.38 -33.73
N VAL A 26 -0.91 14.37 -34.49
CA VAL A 26 -1.69 13.25 -33.95
C VAL A 26 -0.84 12.40 -33.01
N THR A 27 0.39 12.05 -33.40
CA THR A 27 1.30 11.30 -32.52
C THR A 27 1.68 12.09 -31.29
N GLY A 28 1.94 13.39 -31.41
CA GLY A 28 2.18 14.28 -30.27
C GLY A 28 1.01 14.31 -29.27
N ILE A 29 -0.23 14.37 -29.75
CA ILE A 29 -1.43 14.33 -28.91
C ILE A 29 -1.58 12.97 -28.21
N ILE A 30 -1.33 11.86 -28.93
CA ILE A 30 -1.41 10.51 -28.36
C ILE A 30 -0.35 10.32 -27.25
N ILE A 31 0.90 10.73 -27.51
CA ILE A 31 1.98 10.65 -26.52
C ILE A 31 1.64 11.49 -25.29
N ALA A 32 1.13 12.71 -25.49
CA ALA A 32 0.72 13.57 -24.39
C ALA A 32 -0.43 12.94 -23.57
N ALA A 33 -1.43 12.35 -24.22
CA ALA A 33 -2.54 11.69 -23.55
C ALA A 33 -2.07 10.48 -22.72
N ILE A 34 -1.18 9.65 -23.28
CA ILE A 34 -0.58 8.51 -22.57
C ILE A 34 0.26 8.97 -21.39
N ALA A 35 1.05 10.04 -21.54
CA ALA A 35 1.87 10.59 -20.46
C ALA A 35 1.01 11.12 -19.29
N ILE A 36 -0.07 11.85 -19.59
CA ILE A 36 -1.01 12.37 -18.58
C ILE A 36 -1.72 11.21 -17.87
N ALA A 37 -2.19 10.21 -18.61
CA ALA A 37 -2.83 9.03 -18.05
C ALA A 37 -1.86 8.24 -17.15
N GLY A 38 -0.62 8.02 -17.60
CA GLY A 38 0.43 7.37 -16.84
C GLY A 38 0.72 8.09 -15.53
N TYR A 39 0.89 9.42 -15.57
CA TYR A 39 1.13 10.24 -14.38
C TYR A 39 -0.01 10.14 -13.34
N LYS A 40 -1.26 10.16 -13.78
CA LYS A 40 -2.42 10.02 -12.88
C LYS A 40 -2.52 8.63 -12.27
N ILE A 41 -2.19 7.59 -13.03
CA ILE A 41 -2.15 6.22 -12.53
C ILE A 41 -1.09 6.10 -11.43
N THR A 42 0.13 6.58 -11.66
CA THR A 42 1.21 6.53 -10.65
C THR A 42 0.85 7.31 -9.38
N ASP A 43 0.24 8.49 -9.52
CA ASP A 43 -0.19 9.34 -8.40
C ASP A 43 -1.24 8.63 -7.51
N VAL A 44 -2.22 7.96 -8.12
CA VAL A 44 -3.21 7.16 -7.39
C VAL A 44 -2.55 5.98 -6.67
N PHE A 45 -1.64 5.27 -7.31
CA PHE A 45 -0.94 4.14 -6.68
C PHE A 45 -0.05 4.57 -5.52
N GLU A 46 0.64 5.70 -5.64
CA GLU A 46 1.44 6.26 -4.55
C GLU A 46 0.54 6.68 -3.38
N ASN A 47 -0.59 7.33 -3.67
CA ASN A 47 -1.49 7.84 -2.64
C ASN A 47 -2.20 6.76 -1.80
N ARG A 48 -2.41 5.56 -2.37
CA ARG A 48 -3.06 4.44 -1.65
C ARG A 48 -2.34 4.03 -0.37
N ASN A 49 -1.02 4.13 -0.34
CA ASN A 49 -0.21 3.71 0.80
C ASN A 49 0.40 4.87 1.59
N ASN A 50 0.07 6.12 1.25
CA ASN A 50 0.69 7.29 1.86
C ASN A 50 0.50 7.32 3.38
N TYR A 51 -0.72 7.08 3.88
CA TYR A 51 -0.98 7.06 5.33
C TYR A 51 -0.22 5.95 6.06
N MET A 52 -0.06 4.78 5.44
CA MET A 52 0.73 3.68 6.02
C MET A 52 2.21 4.03 6.09
N LYS A 53 2.75 4.58 5.00
CA LYS A 53 4.14 5.07 4.93
C LYS A 53 4.40 6.19 5.94
N MET A 54 3.45 7.12 6.10
CA MET A 54 3.57 8.21 7.08
C MET A 54 3.60 7.69 8.52
N ARG A 55 2.76 6.69 8.86
CA ARG A 55 2.81 6.04 10.18
C ARG A 55 4.13 5.34 10.42
N GLN A 56 4.61 4.58 9.43
CA GLN A 56 5.92 3.91 9.49
C GLN A 56 7.05 4.94 9.68
N ALA A 57 7.05 6.02 8.90
CA ALA A 57 8.06 7.08 8.99
C ALA A 57 8.05 7.77 10.36
N GLY A 58 6.87 8.01 10.94
CA GLY A 58 6.75 8.51 12.31
C GLY A 58 7.38 7.57 13.34
N LEU A 59 7.04 6.28 13.25
CA LEU A 59 7.57 5.24 14.15
C LEU A 59 9.10 5.14 14.06
N TYR A 60 9.66 5.14 12.86
CA TYR A 60 11.12 5.08 12.66
C TYR A 60 11.82 6.35 13.15
N LYS A 61 11.17 7.52 13.08
CA LYS A 61 11.72 8.77 13.64
C LYS A 61 11.79 8.69 15.17
N ASP A 62 10.82 8.05 15.81
CA ASP A 62 10.84 7.85 17.26
C ASP A 62 11.88 6.79 17.66
N ASP A 63 12.02 5.72 16.88
CA ASP A 63 13.07 4.71 17.07
C ASP A 63 14.47 5.31 16.96
N ALA A 64 14.74 6.15 15.96
CA ALA A 64 16.02 6.85 15.83
C ALA A 64 16.37 7.68 17.08
N ARG A 65 15.37 8.34 17.69
CA ARG A 65 15.56 9.08 18.96
C ARG A 65 15.85 8.16 20.14
N LEU A 66 15.33 6.93 20.15
CA LEU A 66 15.64 5.94 21.18
C LEU A 66 17.03 5.33 20.96
N GLN A 67 17.46 5.16 19.71
CA GLN A 67 18.81 4.72 19.34
C GLN A 67 19.87 5.72 19.82
N GLU A 68 19.63 7.03 19.60
CA GLU A 68 20.50 8.10 20.10
C GLU A 68 20.65 8.06 21.63
N LYS A 69 19.61 7.60 22.34
CA LYS A 69 19.60 7.45 23.80
C LYS A 69 20.12 6.09 24.28
N GLY A 70 20.52 5.19 23.37
CA GLY A 70 20.97 3.84 23.71
C GLY A 70 19.87 2.92 24.27
N LEU A 71 18.59 3.26 24.07
CA LEU A 71 17.42 2.54 24.59
C LEU A 71 16.65 1.78 23.49
N ALA A 72 17.20 1.70 22.29
CA ALA A 72 16.54 1.02 21.17
C ALA A 72 16.47 -0.51 21.33
N VAL A 73 17.34 -1.08 22.17
CA VAL A 73 17.37 -2.53 22.41
C VAL A 73 16.64 -2.83 23.71
N SER A 74 15.74 -3.81 23.68
CA SER A 74 14.88 -4.18 24.81
C SER A 74 15.64 -4.69 26.03
N ASP A 75 16.84 -5.27 25.84
CA ASP A 75 17.71 -5.74 26.92
C ASP A 75 18.28 -4.57 27.75
N GLN A 76 18.48 -3.40 27.15
CA GLN A 76 18.99 -2.20 27.82
C GLN A 76 17.92 -1.42 28.58
N ASN A 77 16.64 -1.79 28.44
CA ASN A 77 15.55 -1.11 29.14
C ASN A 77 15.64 -1.35 30.66
N PRO A 78 15.83 -0.31 31.48
CA PRO A 78 15.99 -0.45 32.92
C PRO A 78 14.76 -1.06 33.60
N ALA A 79 13.56 -0.78 33.10
CA ALA A 79 12.33 -1.35 33.65
C ALA A 79 12.24 -2.86 33.42
N VAL A 80 12.69 -3.34 32.25
CA VAL A 80 12.74 -4.78 31.93
C VAL A 80 13.79 -5.48 32.80
N LYS A 81 14.98 -4.88 32.95
CA LYS A 81 16.01 -5.41 33.86
C LYS A 81 15.50 -5.54 35.29
N MET A 82 14.83 -4.51 35.80
CA MET A 82 14.25 -4.49 37.15
C MET A 82 13.17 -5.58 37.32
N PHE A 83 12.27 -5.72 36.34
CA PHE A 83 11.25 -6.76 36.35
C PHE A 83 11.84 -8.18 36.45
N TYR A 84 12.88 -8.47 35.68
CA TYR A 84 13.54 -9.77 35.77
C TYR A 84 14.38 -9.91 37.05
N SER A 85 15.14 -8.91 37.46
CA SER A 85 15.98 -9.02 38.66
C SER A 85 15.20 -9.15 39.95
N GLU A 86 14.04 -8.50 40.06
CA GLU A 86 13.26 -8.42 41.30
C GLU A 86 12.08 -9.40 41.35
N PHE A 87 11.55 -9.83 40.20
CA PHE A 87 10.31 -10.61 40.16
C PHE A 87 10.38 -11.87 39.29
N ALA A 88 10.69 -11.73 38.00
CA ALA A 88 10.61 -12.85 37.05
C ALA A 88 11.90 -13.70 36.96
N GLU A 89 12.92 -13.38 37.75
CA GLU A 89 14.25 -14.00 37.83
C GLU A 89 15.05 -13.94 36.51
N HIS A 90 14.67 -14.76 35.53
CA HIS A 90 15.32 -14.86 34.23
C HIS A 90 14.30 -15.15 33.13
N PRO A 91 14.62 -14.88 31.85
CA PRO A 91 13.79 -15.32 30.73
C PRO A 91 13.57 -16.84 30.79
N LEU A 92 12.35 -17.29 30.51
CA LEU A 92 11.95 -18.71 30.60
C LEU A 92 12.00 -19.31 32.02
N SER A 93 11.98 -18.47 33.08
CA SER A 93 11.70 -18.96 34.42
C SER A 93 10.28 -19.50 34.52
N LYS A 94 9.97 -20.28 35.56
CA LYS A 94 8.62 -20.80 35.79
C LYS A 94 7.57 -19.68 35.88
N ILE A 95 7.90 -18.59 36.57
CA ILE A 95 7.02 -17.43 36.73
C ILE A 95 6.84 -16.70 35.39
N ALA A 96 7.91 -16.57 34.59
CA ALA A 96 7.85 -15.97 33.26
C ALA A 96 7.07 -16.84 32.27
N GLU A 97 7.15 -18.16 32.37
CA GLU A 97 6.33 -19.10 31.58
C GLU A 97 4.85 -18.94 31.92
N GLU A 98 4.51 -18.96 33.21
CA GLU A 98 3.12 -18.87 33.67
C GLU A 98 2.44 -17.53 33.33
N LEU A 99 3.18 -16.42 33.32
CA LEU A 99 2.62 -15.08 33.11
C LEU A 99 2.78 -14.55 31.69
N LEU A 100 3.88 -14.85 31.00
CA LEU A 100 4.23 -14.24 29.71
C LEU A 100 4.05 -15.20 28.52
N HIS A 101 4.01 -16.51 28.77
CA HIS A 101 3.81 -17.51 27.73
C HIS A 101 2.36 -17.99 27.71
N THR A 102 1.95 -18.51 26.56
CA THR A 102 0.60 -19.01 26.34
C THR A 102 0.65 -20.20 25.40
N ASP A 103 -0.35 -21.06 25.54
CA ASP A 103 -0.55 -22.20 24.65
C ASP A 103 -1.37 -21.84 23.41
N TYR A 104 -1.15 -22.62 22.35
CA TYR A 104 -1.96 -22.58 21.14
C TYR A 104 -2.86 -23.81 21.06
N TYR A 105 -4.13 -23.60 20.70
CA TYR A 105 -5.09 -24.69 20.50
C TYR A 105 -5.54 -24.76 19.05
N SER A 106 -5.65 -25.98 18.52
CA SER A 106 -6.11 -26.22 17.15
C SER A 106 -7.57 -25.80 16.98
N ARG A 107 -7.83 -24.90 16.02
CA ARG A 107 -9.17 -24.39 15.67
C ARG A 107 -9.77 -25.04 14.43
N THR A 108 -9.17 -26.13 13.92
CA THR A 108 -9.55 -26.75 12.64
C THR A 108 -11.04 -27.14 12.56
N ASN A 109 -11.67 -27.47 13.69
CA ASN A 109 -13.08 -27.88 13.75
C ASN A 109 -14.03 -26.81 14.31
N LEU A 110 -13.61 -25.55 14.46
CA LEU A 110 -14.44 -24.49 15.06
C LEU A 110 -15.68 -24.16 14.21
N ILE A 111 -15.53 -24.22 12.88
CA ILE A 111 -16.62 -24.00 11.91
C ILE A 111 -17.63 -25.17 11.94
N LEU A 112 -17.16 -26.40 12.14
CA LEU A 112 -18.02 -27.59 12.21
C LEU A 112 -18.88 -27.65 13.49
N ARG A 113 -18.52 -26.90 14.54
CA ARG A 113 -19.26 -26.79 15.80
C ARG A 113 -20.18 -25.57 15.88
N GLY A 114 -20.42 -24.88 14.77
CA GLY A 114 -21.36 -23.74 14.70
C GLY A 114 -20.79 -22.41 15.20
N GLY A 115 -19.47 -22.25 15.27
CA GLY A 115 -18.86 -20.95 15.54
C GLY A 115 -19.08 -20.00 14.36
N HIS A 116 -19.86 -18.94 14.54
CA HIS A 116 -20.00 -17.88 13.55
C HIS A 116 -18.67 -17.13 13.39
N ASN A 117 -18.22 -16.99 12.14
CA ASN A 117 -17.13 -16.10 11.76
C ASN A 117 -17.59 -14.65 11.97
N VAL A 118 -17.17 -14.03 13.07
CA VAL A 118 -17.25 -12.57 13.22
C VAL A 118 -15.95 -12.03 12.62
N GLY A 119 -16.03 -11.64 11.35
CA GLY A 119 -14.99 -10.90 10.63
C GLY A 119 -15.35 -9.42 10.56
#